data_AF-A0A4Q3RRP0-F1
#
_entry.id   AF-A0A4Q3RRP0-F1
#
_cell.length_a   1.000
_cell.length_b   1.000
_cell.length_c   1.000
_cell.angle_alpha   90.00
_cell.angle_beta   90.00
_cell.angle_gamma   90.00
#
_symmetry.space_group_name_H-M   'P 1'
#
loop_
_entity.id
_entity.type
_entity.pdbx_description
1 polymer ?
#
loop_
_entity_poly.entity_id
_entity_poly.type
_entity_poly.pdbx_seq_one_letter_code
_entity_poly.pdbx_strand_id
1 'polypeptide(L)'
;MVLNFYVAFRSLHGQSLFVKMVPAAASEFGGEIELPLQFLNESYWHLSLKTSELPFKDECTYSYIFRDINTGEVKEFCKHSLLNFKKLKHKRFNIIDEWRDANPYENVFSSKPFSAILNQAEKVKVTDSKNPTHIFRVTAPALAGGKVVCITGAGKKLKDWDTSSPLMMERKGDVWQIRLNLSKEKFPLAYKLGIYDLRLQTMQYESGDDRRLPEVTEKDSITLLQHSLNTAQDRWRAAGVNVQLSSLKTATSWGVGDFTDLNELTNWTKAVGMRMIQLLPINDTTSTHTDKDSYPYSAVSAFALHPVYLNVQKLANALGVKFEPNILQQAAALNAKPSLHYSEVVALKLEAIKILFEKDKASFKDDFDWFAFFELNRHWLVPYAAYCYLRNKNKTADYNTWQQYADFDEAAIQDLVSPDNDFYDEIAIHYYTQYHLHLQLKDAVDYAHKAGVIIKGDLPIGVGRYSADAWMYRSLFHMDMQAGAPPDAFATKGQNWSFPT
;
A
#
# COMPACT_ATOMS: atom_id res chain seq x y z
N MET A 1 -26.98 17.69 -17.04
CA MET A 1 -27.23 16.28 -16.68
C MET A 1 -27.73 16.25 -15.24
N VAL A 2 -28.59 15.30 -14.90
CA VAL A 2 -29.05 15.07 -13.52
C VAL A 2 -28.38 13.82 -12.99
N LEU A 3 -27.80 13.89 -11.80
CA LEU A 3 -27.30 12.74 -11.04
C LEU A 3 -28.29 12.44 -9.93
N ASN A 4 -28.73 11.19 -9.82
CA ASN A 4 -29.57 10.71 -8.75
C ASN A 4 -28.78 9.66 -7.97
N PHE A 5 -28.48 9.92 -6.70
CA PHE A 5 -27.88 8.96 -5.79
C PHE A 5 -28.99 8.25 -5.02
N TYR A 6 -28.87 6.92 -4.91
CA TYR A 6 -29.68 6.05 -4.08
C TYR A 6 -28.72 5.19 -3.28
N VAL A 7 -28.54 5.51 -1.99
CA VAL A 7 -27.53 4.89 -1.14
C VAL A 7 -28.22 3.94 -0.18
N ALA A 8 -27.91 2.66 -0.29
CA ALA A 8 -28.39 1.65 0.63
C ALA A 8 -27.69 1.81 1.98
N PHE A 9 -28.41 2.37 2.96
CA PHE A 9 -27.94 2.59 4.31
C PHE A 9 -29.11 2.62 5.29
N ARG A 10 -29.04 1.82 6.35
CA ARG A 10 -30.03 1.85 7.43
C ARG A 10 -29.55 2.77 8.53
N SER A 11 -30.42 3.70 8.91
CA SER A 11 -30.12 4.74 9.89
C SER A 11 -31.17 4.77 10.98
N LEU A 12 -30.77 5.17 12.19
CA LEU A 12 -31.65 5.48 13.32
C LEU A 12 -31.93 6.98 13.37
N HIS A 13 -32.90 7.37 14.21
CA HIS A 13 -33.15 8.78 14.49
C HIS A 13 -31.88 9.46 15.05
N GLY A 14 -31.58 10.67 14.60
CA GLY A 14 -30.36 11.40 14.96
C GLY A 14 -29.14 11.08 14.08
N GLN A 15 -29.32 10.30 13.01
CA GLN A 15 -28.27 10.00 12.04
C GLN A 15 -28.52 10.71 10.72
N SER A 16 -27.45 11.11 10.04
CA SER A 16 -27.50 11.80 8.75
C SER A 16 -26.41 11.30 7.82
N LEU A 17 -26.72 11.25 6.52
CA LEU A 17 -25.81 10.79 5.48
C LEU A 17 -25.55 11.92 4.46
N PHE A 18 -24.31 12.07 4.03
CA PHE A 18 -23.87 13.10 3.08
C PHE A 18 -23.09 12.45 1.94
N VAL A 19 -23.23 13.01 0.73
CA VAL A 19 -22.32 12.75 -0.39
C VAL A 19 -21.22 13.80 -0.33
N LYS A 20 -19.97 13.36 -0.13
CA LYS A 20 -18.78 14.17 -0.33
C LYS A 20 -18.33 14.03 -1.78
N MET A 21 -18.08 15.14 -2.47
CA MET A 21 -17.56 15.15 -3.84
C MET A 21 -16.30 16.00 -3.92
N VAL A 22 -15.25 15.47 -4.55
CA VAL A 22 -13.93 16.11 -4.68
C VAL A 22 -13.55 16.21 -6.16
N PRO A 23 -13.13 17.37 -6.69
CA PRO A 23 -12.65 17.49 -8.07
C PRO A 23 -11.45 16.59 -8.31
N ALA A 24 -11.40 15.89 -9.45
CA ALA A 24 -10.29 14.98 -9.75
C ALA A 24 -8.92 15.68 -9.92
N ALA A 25 -8.92 16.99 -10.18
CA ALA A 25 -7.72 17.82 -10.36
C ALA A 25 -7.31 18.58 -9.08
N ALA A 26 -8.03 18.43 -7.97
CA ALA A 26 -7.68 19.11 -6.73
C ALA A 26 -6.48 18.42 -6.05
N SER A 27 -5.43 19.19 -5.75
CA SER A 27 -4.50 18.85 -4.67
C SER A 27 -5.25 18.95 -3.32
N GLU A 28 -4.76 18.26 -2.29
CA GLU A 28 -5.44 17.89 -1.04
C GLU A 28 -6.22 18.97 -0.25
N PHE A 29 -6.22 20.25 -0.67
CA PHE A 29 -6.91 21.34 0.02
C PHE A 29 -7.59 22.32 -0.96
N GLY A 30 -8.79 21.96 -1.46
CA GLY A 30 -9.67 22.93 -2.12
C GLY A 30 -10.75 22.32 -3.04
N GLY A 31 -11.97 22.84 -2.96
CA GLY A 31 -13.05 22.57 -3.93
C GLY A 31 -13.94 21.37 -3.64
N GLU A 32 -13.80 20.73 -2.48
CA GLU A 32 -14.73 19.68 -2.05
C GLU A 32 -16.09 20.26 -1.63
N ILE A 33 -17.15 19.48 -1.85
CA ILE A 33 -18.50 19.80 -1.40
C ILE A 33 -19.10 18.62 -0.66
N GLU A 34 -19.96 18.92 0.31
CA GLU A 34 -20.75 17.94 1.03
C GLU A 34 -22.23 18.27 0.84
N LEU A 35 -22.99 17.29 0.35
CA LEU A 35 -24.40 17.45 0.05
C LEU A 35 -25.21 16.46 0.89
N PRO A 36 -26.18 16.93 1.70
CA PRO A 36 -26.99 16.04 2.52
C PRO A 36 -27.87 15.15 1.64
N LEU A 37 -27.90 13.85 1.93
CA LEU A 37 -28.95 12.98 1.39
C LEU A 37 -30.21 13.12 2.23
N GLN A 38 -31.35 12.86 1.60
CA GLN A 38 -32.65 12.78 2.24
C GLN A 38 -33.03 11.32 2.47
N PHE A 39 -33.57 11.00 3.64
CA PHE A 39 -34.13 9.69 3.89
C PHE A 39 -35.30 9.44 2.91
N LEU A 40 -35.19 8.39 2.09
CA LEU A 40 -36.23 8.04 1.12
C LEU A 40 -37.15 6.95 1.68
N ASN A 41 -36.57 5.90 2.26
CA ASN A 41 -37.26 4.79 2.92
C ASN A 41 -36.26 3.91 3.69
N GLU A 42 -36.77 2.85 4.34
CA GLU A 42 -35.98 1.85 5.09
C GLU A 42 -34.79 1.22 4.35
N SER A 43 -34.77 1.31 3.01
CA SER A 43 -33.70 0.77 2.18
C SER A 43 -32.75 1.83 1.64
N TYR A 44 -33.17 3.08 1.46
CA TYR A 44 -32.39 4.06 0.71
C TYR A 44 -32.42 5.47 1.30
N TRP A 45 -31.27 6.13 1.19
CA TRP A 45 -31.11 7.57 1.21
C TRP A 45 -30.97 8.10 -0.23
N HIS A 46 -31.43 9.32 -0.49
CA HIS A 46 -31.53 9.86 -1.84
C HIS A 46 -31.00 11.30 -1.97
N LEU A 47 -30.33 11.59 -3.08
CA LEU A 47 -29.96 12.94 -3.49
C LEU A 47 -30.15 13.07 -5.01
N SER A 48 -30.80 14.15 -5.46
CA SER A 48 -30.87 14.51 -6.88
C SER A 48 -30.20 15.87 -7.08
N LEU A 49 -29.26 15.95 -8.02
CA LEU A 49 -28.52 17.20 -8.29
C LEU A 49 -28.27 17.39 -9.77
N LYS A 50 -28.25 18.64 -10.24
CA LYS A 50 -27.84 18.94 -11.61
C LYS A 50 -26.35 19.18 -11.63
N THR A 51 -25.65 18.59 -12.60
CA THR A 51 -24.19 18.81 -12.74
C THR A 51 -23.81 20.26 -13.02
N SER A 52 -24.76 21.10 -13.47
CA SER A 52 -24.59 22.55 -13.62
C SER A 52 -24.49 23.31 -12.29
N GLU A 53 -24.94 22.70 -11.19
CA GLU A 53 -24.91 23.27 -9.83
C GLU A 53 -23.59 22.94 -9.11
N LEU A 54 -22.75 22.08 -9.69
CA LEU A 54 -21.45 21.69 -9.12
C LEU A 54 -20.38 22.75 -9.45
N PRO A 55 -19.43 23.00 -8.53
CA PRO A 55 -18.34 23.96 -8.75
C PRO A 55 -17.26 23.45 -9.73
N PHE A 56 -17.37 22.21 -10.20
CA PHE A 56 -16.46 21.56 -11.14
C PHE A 56 -17.24 20.91 -12.30
N LYS A 57 -16.64 20.89 -13.50
CA LYS A 57 -17.35 20.57 -14.75
C LYS A 57 -16.92 19.28 -15.44
N ASP A 58 -15.78 18.72 -15.07
CA ASP A 58 -15.13 17.65 -15.84
C ASP A 58 -15.28 16.28 -15.16
N GLU A 59 -14.53 16.10 -14.08
CA GLU A 59 -14.46 14.84 -13.35
C GLU A 59 -14.41 15.12 -11.85
N CYS A 60 -15.05 14.25 -11.09
CA CYS A 60 -14.96 14.26 -9.64
C CYS A 60 -14.90 12.84 -9.12
N THR A 61 -14.35 12.72 -7.93
CA THR A 61 -14.59 11.57 -7.09
C THR A 61 -15.73 11.85 -6.13
N TYR A 62 -16.40 10.81 -5.67
CA TYR A 62 -17.34 10.93 -4.57
C TYR A 62 -17.12 9.84 -3.53
N SER A 63 -17.56 10.14 -2.31
CA SER A 63 -17.64 9.24 -1.16
C SER A 63 -18.80 9.63 -0.24
N TYR A 64 -19.07 8.84 0.79
CA TYR A 64 -20.12 9.10 1.78
C TYR A 64 -19.57 9.47 3.16
N ILE A 65 -20.29 10.34 3.85
CA ILE A 65 -20.02 10.71 5.25
C ILE A 65 -21.26 10.40 6.07
N PHE A 66 -21.06 9.69 7.17
CA PHE A 66 -22.08 9.41 8.17
C PHE A 66 -21.85 10.30 9.39
N ARG A 67 -22.91 10.93 9.89
CA ARG A 67 -22.89 11.74 11.11
C ARG A 67 -23.94 11.24 12.08
N ASP A 68 -23.52 10.98 13.31
CA ASP A 68 -24.39 10.62 14.43
C ASP A 68 -24.25 11.68 15.53
N ILE A 69 -25.38 12.12 16.08
CA ILE A 69 -25.39 13.16 17.13
C ILE A 69 -24.62 12.76 18.40
N ASN A 70 -24.45 11.47 18.67
CA ASN A 70 -23.81 10.96 19.88
C ASN A 70 -22.35 10.53 19.65
N THR A 71 -22.04 9.94 18.49
CA THR A 71 -20.71 9.36 18.21
C THR A 71 -19.85 10.21 17.29
N GLY A 72 -20.40 11.28 16.71
CA GLY A 72 -19.68 12.20 15.83
C GLY A 72 -19.68 11.77 14.37
N GLU A 73 -18.62 12.13 13.65
CA GLU A 73 -18.50 11.92 12.21
C GLU A 73 -17.68 10.66 11.89
N VAL A 74 -18.19 9.83 10.99
CA VAL A 74 -17.48 8.70 10.39
C VAL A 74 -17.44 8.88 8.89
N LYS A 75 -16.24 8.90 8.33
CA LYS A 75 -16.00 8.92 6.88
C LYS A 75 -15.85 7.49 6.39
N GLU A 76 -16.44 7.16 5.24
CA GLU A 76 -16.15 5.86 4.63
C GLU A 76 -14.67 5.78 4.20
N PHE A 77 -14.07 4.59 4.29
CA PHE A 77 -12.65 4.37 3.98
C PHE A 77 -12.40 4.10 2.48
N CYS A 78 -13.46 4.05 1.67
CA CYS A 78 -13.36 3.53 0.31
C CYS A 78 -12.62 4.44 -0.67
N LYS A 79 -11.99 3.79 -1.65
CA LYS A 79 -11.41 4.43 -2.84
C LYS A 79 -12.54 5.15 -3.59
N HIS A 80 -12.56 6.46 -3.41
CA HIS A 80 -13.24 7.46 -4.20
C HIS A 80 -13.66 7.01 -5.61
N SER A 81 -14.98 6.93 -5.84
CA SER A 81 -15.51 6.53 -7.14
C SER A 81 -15.43 7.69 -8.13
N LEU A 82 -14.68 7.51 -9.21
CA LEU A 82 -14.55 8.51 -10.27
C LEU A 82 -15.82 8.60 -11.13
N LEU A 83 -16.38 9.80 -11.23
CA LEU A 83 -17.41 10.20 -12.18
C LEU A 83 -16.79 11.14 -13.20
N ASN A 84 -16.79 10.71 -14.47
CA ASN A 84 -16.34 11.53 -15.59
C ASN A 84 -17.56 12.02 -16.37
N PHE A 85 -17.93 13.29 -16.19
CA PHE A 85 -19.15 13.85 -16.78
C PHE A 85 -19.11 13.91 -18.30
N LYS A 86 -17.92 14.09 -18.91
CA LYS A 86 -17.73 14.10 -20.37
C LYS A 86 -18.03 12.73 -21.00
N LYS A 87 -17.86 11.63 -20.27
CA LYS A 87 -18.16 10.27 -20.73
C LYS A 87 -19.64 9.90 -20.56
N LEU A 88 -20.42 10.69 -19.84
CA LEU A 88 -21.85 10.44 -19.61
C LEU A 88 -22.69 11.02 -20.76
N LYS A 89 -23.22 10.14 -21.61
CA LYS A 89 -24.00 10.53 -22.80
C LYS A 89 -25.50 10.71 -22.55
N HIS A 90 -25.98 10.36 -21.35
CA HIS A 90 -27.39 10.37 -20.99
C HIS A 90 -27.75 11.63 -20.19
N LYS A 91 -29.00 12.10 -20.32
CA LYS A 91 -29.48 13.25 -19.55
C LYS A 91 -29.58 12.97 -18.06
N ARG A 92 -29.84 11.72 -17.68
CA ARG A 92 -29.99 11.26 -16.29
C ARG A 92 -29.07 10.09 -15.98
N PHE A 93 -28.47 10.12 -14.81
CA PHE A 93 -27.58 9.07 -14.33
C PHE A 93 -28.00 8.66 -12.92
N ASN A 94 -28.50 7.43 -12.79
CA ASN A 94 -28.96 6.87 -11.52
C ASN A 94 -27.83 6.05 -10.91
N ILE A 95 -27.33 6.44 -9.74
CA ILE A 95 -26.26 5.79 -9.01
C ILE A 95 -26.91 5.07 -7.84
N ILE A 96 -27.02 3.75 -7.95
CA ILE A 96 -27.42 2.89 -6.83
C ILE A 96 -26.13 2.40 -6.19
N ASP A 97 -25.90 2.80 -4.95
CA ASP A 97 -24.68 2.54 -4.21
C ASP A 97 -25.03 1.98 -2.82
N GLU A 98 -24.03 1.53 -2.10
CA GLU A 98 -24.17 1.01 -0.74
C GLU A 98 -23.10 1.63 0.17
N TRP A 99 -23.48 1.91 1.42
CA TRP A 99 -22.51 2.32 2.42
C TRP A 99 -21.51 1.19 2.66
N ARG A 100 -20.22 1.55 2.67
CA ARG A 100 -19.13 0.62 2.96
C ARG A 100 -18.48 1.06 4.25
N ASP A 101 -18.51 0.18 5.25
CA ASP A 101 -17.89 0.47 6.54
C ASP A 101 -16.40 0.81 6.39
N ALA A 102 -15.89 1.59 7.33
CA ALA A 102 -14.50 2.02 7.30
C ALA A 102 -13.50 0.87 7.57
N ASN A 103 -13.97 -0.24 8.16
CA ASN A 103 -13.09 -1.34 8.59
C ASN A 103 -13.55 -2.77 8.22
N PRO A 104 -14.01 -3.05 6.99
CA PRO A 104 -14.17 -4.43 6.55
C PRO A 104 -12.79 -5.05 6.39
N TYR A 105 -12.65 -6.24 6.97
CA TYR A 105 -11.56 -7.19 6.75
C TYR A 105 -11.05 -7.21 5.29
N GLU A 106 -11.95 -7.04 4.34
CA GLU A 106 -11.69 -7.14 2.91
C GLU A 106 -10.84 -5.99 2.33
N ASN A 107 -10.80 -4.83 3.00
CA ASN A 107 -10.02 -3.67 2.54
C ASN A 107 -8.52 -3.98 2.48
N VAL A 108 -8.02 -4.86 3.34
CA VAL A 108 -6.59 -5.25 3.33
C VAL A 108 -6.19 -5.86 1.98
N PHE A 109 -7.11 -6.53 1.28
CA PHE A 109 -6.82 -7.21 0.03
C PHE A 109 -6.69 -6.26 -1.17
N SER A 110 -7.11 -5.00 -1.00
CA SER A 110 -6.85 -3.93 -1.96
C SER A 110 -5.46 -3.32 -1.81
N SER A 111 -4.71 -3.64 -0.74
CA SER A 111 -3.33 -3.19 -0.59
C SER A 111 -2.40 -3.93 -1.56
N LYS A 112 -1.29 -3.29 -1.97
CA LYS A 112 -0.36 -3.82 -2.98
C LYS A 112 0.11 -5.27 -2.72
N PRO A 113 0.49 -5.67 -1.49
CA PRO A 113 0.98 -7.03 -1.25
C PRO A 113 -0.05 -8.11 -1.60
N PHE A 114 -1.33 -7.85 -1.34
CA PHE A 114 -2.41 -8.79 -1.65
C PHE A 114 -2.91 -8.63 -3.08
N SER A 115 -3.05 -7.41 -3.58
CA SER A 115 -3.56 -7.17 -4.92
C SER A 115 -2.63 -7.71 -6.01
N ALA A 116 -1.31 -7.77 -5.75
CA ALA A 116 -0.35 -8.39 -6.64
C ALA A 116 -0.57 -9.91 -6.83
N ILE A 117 -1.21 -10.58 -5.87
CA ILE A 117 -1.31 -12.04 -5.81
C ILE A 117 -2.75 -12.55 -5.93
N LEU A 118 -3.65 -12.03 -5.10
CA LEU A 118 -5.05 -12.48 -5.05
C LEU A 118 -5.80 -11.93 -6.25
N ASN A 119 -5.62 -10.65 -6.52
CA ASN A 119 -6.33 -9.95 -7.57
C ASN A 119 -5.67 -10.16 -8.95
N GLN A 120 -5.52 -11.41 -9.39
CA GLN A 120 -5.16 -11.79 -10.77
C GLN A 120 -6.39 -12.41 -11.46
N ALA A 121 -7.13 -11.60 -12.25
CA ALA A 121 -8.31 -12.10 -12.95
C ALA A 121 -7.96 -12.79 -14.26
N GLU A 122 -8.62 -13.91 -14.52
CA GLU A 122 -8.56 -14.55 -15.82
C GLU A 122 -9.41 -13.79 -16.84
N LYS A 123 -8.95 -13.76 -18.10
CA LYS A 123 -9.73 -13.18 -19.20
C LYS A 123 -10.90 -14.10 -19.50
N VAL A 124 -12.10 -13.63 -19.21
CA VAL A 124 -13.34 -14.33 -19.54
C VAL A 124 -14.08 -13.67 -20.70
N LYS A 125 -14.85 -14.48 -21.43
CA LYS A 125 -15.76 -13.99 -22.46
C LYS A 125 -16.97 -13.36 -21.76
N VAL A 126 -17.14 -12.05 -21.93
CA VAL A 126 -18.25 -11.29 -21.35
C VAL A 126 -19.26 -10.94 -22.42
N THR A 127 -20.55 -11.19 -22.14
CA THR A 127 -21.65 -10.86 -23.05
C THR A 127 -22.14 -9.45 -22.75
N ASP A 128 -21.36 -8.46 -23.18
CA ASP A 128 -21.61 -7.05 -22.90
C ASP A 128 -22.60 -6.42 -23.89
N SER A 129 -23.51 -5.57 -23.39
CA SER A 129 -24.49 -4.89 -24.25
C SER A 129 -23.89 -3.66 -24.95
N LYS A 130 -24.13 -3.52 -26.25
CA LYS A 130 -23.75 -2.30 -27.01
C LYS A 130 -24.55 -1.06 -26.63
N ASN A 131 -25.81 -1.24 -26.21
CA ASN A 131 -26.72 -0.18 -25.80
C ASN A 131 -27.21 -0.47 -24.37
N PRO A 132 -26.37 -0.31 -23.34
CA PRO A 132 -26.72 -0.67 -21.98
C PRO A 132 -27.71 0.31 -21.37
N THR A 133 -28.59 -0.19 -20.50
CA THR A 133 -29.40 0.63 -19.60
C THR A 133 -28.91 0.54 -18.16
N HIS A 134 -28.16 -0.51 -17.82
CA HIS A 134 -27.61 -0.76 -16.50
C HIS A 134 -26.13 -1.15 -16.60
N ILE A 135 -25.30 -0.64 -15.69
CA ILE A 135 -23.89 -0.98 -15.54
C ILE A 135 -23.71 -1.48 -14.12
N PHE A 136 -23.35 -2.75 -13.96
CA PHE A 136 -23.01 -3.32 -12.66
C PHE A 136 -21.51 -3.20 -12.47
N ARG A 137 -21.09 -2.64 -11.33
CA ARG A 137 -19.70 -2.60 -10.86
C ARG A 137 -19.65 -3.25 -9.50
N VAL A 138 -18.83 -4.28 -9.36
CA VAL A 138 -18.73 -5.10 -8.15
C VAL A 138 -17.29 -5.11 -7.67
N THR A 139 -17.06 -4.76 -6.40
CA THR A 139 -15.78 -4.95 -5.72
C THR A 139 -15.72 -6.35 -5.09
N ALA A 140 -14.64 -7.08 -5.36
CA ALA A 140 -14.34 -8.40 -4.80
C ALA A 140 -12.82 -8.53 -4.61
N PRO A 141 -12.22 -7.81 -3.64
CA PRO A 141 -10.77 -7.63 -3.56
C PRO A 141 -10.01 -8.87 -3.06
N ALA A 142 -10.70 -9.88 -2.53
CA ALA A 142 -10.10 -11.11 -2.02
C ALA A 142 -10.15 -12.28 -3.02
N LEU A 143 -10.65 -12.07 -4.24
CA LEU A 143 -11.00 -13.15 -5.14
C LEU A 143 -9.75 -13.81 -5.73
N ALA A 144 -9.52 -15.09 -5.41
CA ALA A 144 -8.37 -15.85 -5.90
C ALA A 144 -8.41 -16.10 -7.43
N GLY A 145 -7.24 -16.40 -8.02
CA GLY A 145 -7.13 -16.77 -9.43
C GLY A 145 -7.96 -18.01 -9.80
N GLY A 146 -8.47 -18.06 -11.03
CA GLY A 146 -9.39 -19.09 -11.51
C GLY A 146 -10.86 -18.89 -11.12
N LYS A 147 -11.16 -17.84 -10.35
CA LYS A 147 -12.52 -17.44 -9.96
C LYS A 147 -12.92 -16.12 -10.60
N VAL A 148 -14.21 -15.97 -10.90
CA VAL A 148 -14.76 -14.83 -11.64
C VAL A 148 -16.07 -14.39 -10.99
N VAL A 149 -16.27 -13.07 -10.86
CA VAL A 149 -17.57 -12.56 -10.41
C VAL A 149 -18.59 -12.73 -11.53
N CYS A 150 -19.76 -13.25 -11.19
CA CYS A 150 -20.86 -13.44 -12.12
C CYS A 150 -22.19 -12.97 -11.54
N ILE A 151 -23.19 -12.86 -12.41
CA ILE A 151 -24.55 -12.45 -12.07
C ILE A 151 -25.56 -13.36 -12.77
N THR A 152 -26.61 -13.72 -12.04
CA THR A 152 -27.83 -14.36 -12.57
C THR A 152 -29.04 -13.85 -11.80
N GLY A 153 -30.24 -14.06 -12.32
CA GLY A 153 -31.45 -13.49 -11.73
C GLY A 153 -32.69 -13.77 -12.55
N ALA A 154 -33.80 -13.17 -12.14
CA ALA A 154 -35.06 -13.24 -12.86
C ALA A 154 -34.93 -12.55 -14.23
N GLY A 155 -35.58 -13.11 -15.24
CA GLY A 155 -35.66 -12.51 -16.57
C GLY A 155 -34.61 -13.05 -17.54
N LYS A 156 -34.95 -13.00 -18.83
CA LYS A 156 -34.15 -13.61 -19.90
C LYS A 156 -32.76 -13.00 -20.01
N LYS A 157 -32.62 -11.70 -19.75
CA LYS A 157 -31.34 -11.00 -19.76
C LYS A 157 -30.47 -11.28 -18.55
N LEU A 158 -31.00 -11.90 -17.49
CA LEU A 158 -30.25 -12.37 -16.33
C LEU A 158 -30.26 -13.91 -16.21
N LYS A 159 -30.62 -14.60 -17.30
CA LYS A 159 -30.55 -16.07 -17.42
C LYS A 159 -31.54 -16.84 -16.54
N ASP A 160 -32.61 -16.22 -16.06
CA ASP A 160 -33.69 -16.89 -15.31
C ASP A 160 -33.17 -17.83 -14.19
N TRP A 161 -32.20 -17.35 -13.41
CA TRP A 161 -31.53 -18.08 -12.32
C TRP A 161 -30.69 -19.31 -12.73
N ASP A 162 -30.33 -19.45 -14.00
CA ASP A 162 -29.45 -20.52 -14.47
C ASP A 162 -28.02 -20.36 -13.92
N THR A 163 -27.64 -21.23 -12.99
CA THR A 163 -26.29 -21.28 -12.38
C THR A 163 -25.27 -22.06 -13.20
N SER A 164 -25.70 -22.80 -14.24
CA SER A 164 -24.80 -23.51 -15.15
C SER A 164 -24.24 -22.59 -16.24
N SER A 165 -24.94 -21.48 -16.53
CA SER A 165 -24.52 -20.49 -17.52
C SER A 165 -24.78 -19.04 -17.05
N PRO A 166 -24.25 -18.63 -15.89
CA PRO A 166 -24.43 -17.27 -15.40
C PRO A 166 -23.64 -16.28 -16.25
N LEU A 167 -23.95 -14.99 -16.11
CA LEU A 167 -23.26 -13.95 -16.85
C LEU A 167 -21.96 -13.58 -16.13
N MET A 168 -20.83 -13.92 -16.74
CA MET A 168 -19.51 -13.54 -16.23
C MET A 168 -19.28 -12.04 -16.38
N MET A 169 -18.64 -11.44 -15.38
CA MET A 169 -18.25 -10.03 -15.39
C MET A 169 -16.79 -9.86 -15.85
N GLU A 170 -16.51 -8.74 -16.50
CA GLU A 170 -15.18 -8.37 -16.97
C GLU A 170 -14.46 -7.60 -15.88
N ARG A 171 -13.19 -7.90 -15.59
CA ARG A 171 -12.45 -7.08 -14.66
C ARG A 171 -11.85 -5.84 -15.32
N LYS A 172 -12.07 -4.66 -14.73
CA LYS A 172 -11.50 -3.37 -15.12
C LYS A 172 -10.86 -2.69 -13.92
N GLY A 173 -9.54 -2.77 -13.83
CA GLY A 173 -8.79 -2.31 -12.65
C GLY A 173 -9.17 -3.14 -11.41
N ASP A 174 -9.66 -2.46 -10.38
CA ASP A 174 -10.02 -3.08 -9.08
C ASP A 174 -11.50 -3.51 -8.99
N VAL A 175 -12.27 -3.36 -10.07
CA VAL A 175 -13.71 -3.70 -10.11
C VAL A 175 -14.04 -4.70 -11.19
N TRP A 176 -15.07 -5.52 -10.93
CA TRP A 176 -15.73 -6.38 -11.91
C TRP A 176 -16.90 -5.63 -12.52
N GLN A 177 -17.09 -5.73 -13.83
CA GLN A 177 -18.08 -4.94 -14.57
C GLN A 177 -18.82 -5.77 -15.61
N ILE A 178 -20.14 -5.54 -15.73
CA ILE A 178 -20.94 -5.98 -16.87
C ILE A 178 -21.98 -4.91 -17.22
N ARG A 179 -22.21 -4.66 -18.51
CA ARG A 179 -23.23 -3.71 -18.97
C ARG A 179 -24.37 -4.48 -19.61
N LEU A 180 -25.57 -4.26 -19.11
CA LEU A 180 -26.77 -4.98 -19.53
C LEU A 180 -27.82 -4.00 -20.07
N ASN A 181 -28.59 -4.47 -21.04
CA ASN A 181 -29.82 -3.81 -21.43
C ASN A 181 -30.99 -4.60 -20.84
N LEU A 182 -31.60 -4.00 -19.81
CA LEU A 182 -32.72 -4.57 -19.07
C LEU A 182 -34.05 -3.88 -19.42
N SER A 183 -34.11 -3.10 -20.51
CA SER A 183 -35.30 -2.28 -20.84
C SER A 183 -36.56 -3.09 -21.18
N LYS A 184 -36.43 -4.40 -21.41
CA LYS A 184 -37.53 -5.32 -21.74
C LYS A 184 -37.85 -6.29 -20.60
N GLU A 185 -37.12 -6.20 -19.49
CA GLU A 185 -37.36 -7.05 -18.32
C GLU A 185 -38.49 -6.49 -17.47
N LYS A 186 -39.10 -7.35 -16.65
CA LYS A 186 -40.16 -6.96 -15.72
C LYS A 186 -39.55 -6.53 -14.38
N PHE A 187 -39.95 -5.35 -13.91
CA PHE A 187 -39.50 -4.82 -12.63
C PHE A 187 -40.59 -4.96 -11.54
N PRO A 188 -40.22 -5.02 -10.24
CA PRO A 188 -38.84 -5.07 -9.72
C PRO A 188 -38.12 -6.37 -10.11
N LEU A 189 -36.85 -6.24 -10.50
CA LEU A 189 -36.06 -7.36 -11.02
C LEU A 189 -35.18 -7.93 -9.92
N ALA A 190 -35.39 -9.19 -9.55
CA ALA A 190 -34.56 -9.88 -8.55
C ALA A 190 -33.31 -10.48 -9.22
N TYR A 191 -32.16 -10.37 -8.56
CA TYR A 191 -30.88 -10.90 -9.04
C TYR A 191 -29.95 -11.21 -7.88
N LYS A 192 -28.88 -11.94 -8.17
CA LYS A 192 -27.86 -12.28 -7.19
C LYS A 192 -26.49 -12.31 -7.83
N LEU A 193 -25.51 -11.78 -7.11
CA LEU A 193 -24.11 -11.91 -7.49
C LEU A 193 -23.57 -13.25 -7.00
N GLY A 194 -22.47 -13.69 -7.60
CA GLY A 194 -21.79 -14.88 -7.16
C GLY A 194 -20.38 -14.98 -7.69
N ILE A 195 -19.74 -16.07 -7.30
CA ILE A 195 -18.42 -16.48 -7.77
C ILE A 195 -18.61 -17.70 -8.65
N TYR A 196 -18.10 -17.62 -9.87
CA TYR A 196 -17.95 -18.78 -10.74
C TYR A 196 -16.52 -19.31 -10.68
N ASP A 197 -16.38 -20.60 -10.36
CA ASP A 197 -15.11 -21.31 -10.41
C ASP A 197 -14.91 -21.88 -11.83
N LEU A 198 -13.90 -21.37 -12.55
CA LEU A 198 -13.65 -21.77 -13.93
C LEU A 198 -13.17 -23.22 -14.07
N ARG A 199 -12.57 -23.77 -13.01
CA ARG A 199 -12.02 -25.14 -13.00
C ARG A 199 -13.12 -26.15 -12.67
N LEU A 200 -13.93 -25.85 -11.66
CA LEU A 200 -15.04 -26.70 -11.23
C LEU A 200 -16.30 -26.53 -12.08
N GLN A 201 -16.38 -25.42 -12.84
CA GLN A 201 -17.55 -25.04 -13.63
C GLN A 201 -18.81 -24.91 -12.77
N THR A 202 -18.67 -24.33 -11.59
CA THR A 202 -19.76 -24.15 -10.63
C THR A 202 -19.89 -22.69 -10.20
N MET A 203 -21.14 -22.26 -9.96
CA MET A 203 -21.46 -20.97 -9.37
C MET A 203 -21.76 -21.13 -7.88
N GLN A 204 -21.22 -20.24 -7.07
CA GLN A 204 -21.59 -20.04 -5.67
C GLN A 204 -22.21 -18.66 -5.51
N TYR A 205 -23.40 -18.59 -4.93
CA TYR A 205 -24.06 -17.32 -4.67
C TYR A 205 -23.40 -16.54 -3.53
N GLU A 206 -23.51 -15.21 -3.61
CA GLU A 206 -23.27 -14.37 -2.45
C GLU A 206 -24.26 -14.68 -1.30
N SER A 207 -23.87 -14.30 -0.08
CA SER A 207 -24.68 -14.50 1.13
C SER A 207 -25.76 -13.42 1.27
N GLY A 208 -26.86 -13.76 1.95
CA GLY A 208 -27.99 -12.87 2.19
C GLY A 208 -29.14 -13.08 1.19
N ASP A 209 -30.14 -12.20 1.27
CA ASP A 209 -31.31 -12.22 0.40
C ASP A 209 -30.98 -11.85 -1.06
N ASP A 210 -31.93 -12.04 -1.96
CA ASP A 210 -31.77 -11.63 -3.36
C ASP A 210 -31.81 -10.09 -3.47
N ARG A 211 -30.88 -9.55 -4.25
CA ARG A 211 -30.87 -8.12 -4.56
C ARG A 211 -32.05 -7.80 -5.47
N ARG A 212 -32.61 -6.59 -5.33
CA ARG A 212 -33.76 -6.13 -6.13
C ARG A 212 -33.47 -4.82 -6.81
N LEU A 213 -33.66 -4.78 -8.13
CA LEU A 213 -33.62 -3.55 -8.91
C LEU A 213 -35.02 -2.92 -8.93
N PRO A 214 -35.16 -1.65 -8.52
CA PRO A 214 -36.40 -0.92 -8.73
C PRO A 214 -36.59 -0.61 -10.22
N GLU A 215 -37.84 -0.36 -10.61
CA GLU A 215 -38.14 0.13 -11.96
C GLU A 215 -37.62 1.57 -12.13
N VAL A 216 -36.81 1.80 -13.17
CA VAL A 216 -36.41 3.14 -13.59
C VAL A 216 -37.23 3.50 -14.83
N THR A 217 -38.25 4.33 -14.65
CA THR A 217 -39.23 4.70 -15.70
C THR A 217 -38.78 5.89 -16.55
N GLU A 218 -37.62 6.47 -16.25
CA GLU A 218 -37.15 7.71 -16.87
C GLU A 218 -36.61 7.48 -18.29
N LYS A 219 -36.97 8.37 -19.22
CA LYS A 219 -36.42 8.35 -20.58
C LYS A 219 -35.01 8.92 -20.59
N ASP A 220 -34.13 8.35 -21.42
CA ASP A 220 -32.73 8.78 -21.58
C ASP A 220 -31.93 8.79 -20.27
N SER A 221 -32.04 7.67 -19.55
CA SER A 221 -31.30 7.39 -18.31
C SER A 221 -30.42 6.15 -18.45
N ILE A 222 -29.38 6.11 -17.62
CA ILE A 222 -28.59 4.90 -17.37
C ILE A 222 -28.41 4.73 -15.87
N THR A 223 -28.44 3.49 -15.41
CA THR A 223 -28.27 3.14 -13.99
C THR A 223 -26.90 2.51 -13.77
N LEU A 224 -26.09 3.12 -12.92
CA LEU A 224 -24.86 2.57 -12.38
C LEU A 224 -25.14 1.93 -11.03
N LEU A 225 -24.77 0.66 -10.89
CA LEU A 225 -24.88 -0.09 -9.65
C LEU A 225 -23.49 -0.36 -9.12
N GLN A 226 -23.23 0.09 -7.89
CA GLN A 226 -21.99 -0.14 -7.16
C GLN A 226 -22.28 -1.09 -6.00
N HIS A 227 -21.63 -2.24 -6.02
CA HIS A 227 -21.82 -3.29 -5.02
C HIS A 227 -20.49 -3.83 -4.53
N SER A 228 -20.50 -4.37 -3.34
CA SER A 228 -19.48 -5.25 -2.78
C SER A 228 -20.03 -6.66 -2.76
N LEU A 229 -19.22 -7.61 -3.21
CA LEU A 229 -19.61 -9.01 -3.23
C LEU A 229 -19.59 -9.57 -1.80
N ASN A 230 -20.74 -10.02 -1.29
CA ASN A 230 -20.82 -10.56 0.06
C ASN A 230 -20.55 -12.08 0.07
N THR A 231 -19.30 -12.50 0.22
CA THR A 231 -18.95 -13.92 0.25
C THR A 231 -18.51 -14.36 1.64
N ALA A 232 -19.48 -14.62 2.53
CA ALA A 232 -19.18 -15.10 3.89
C ALA A 232 -18.39 -16.43 3.89
N GLN A 233 -18.56 -17.28 2.87
CA GLN A 233 -17.96 -18.61 2.79
C GLN A 233 -16.56 -18.63 2.15
N ASP A 234 -16.18 -17.58 1.41
CA ASP A 234 -14.99 -17.55 0.56
C ASP A 234 -13.93 -16.58 1.12
N ARG A 235 -13.79 -16.53 2.45
CA ARG A 235 -12.78 -15.69 3.11
C ARG A 235 -11.39 -16.24 2.83
N TRP A 236 -10.52 -15.39 2.29
CA TRP A 236 -9.12 -15.74 2.10
C TRP A 236 -8.46 -16.08 3.44
N ARG A 237 -7.73 -17.18 3.51
CA ARG A 237 -6.97 -17.62 4.68
C ARG A 237 -5.59 -18.07 4.23
N ALA A 238 -4.57 -17.73 5.01
CA ALA A 238 -3.21 -18.20 4.80
C ALA A 238 -2.46 -18.34 6.12
N ALA A 239 -1.43 -19.18 6.09
CA ALA A 239 -0.37 -19.20 7.09
C ALA A 239 0.88 -18.53 6.51
N GLY A 240 1.72 -17.99 7.39
CA GLY A 240 2.99 -17.38 7.04
C GLY A 240 4.03 -17.55 8.11
N VAL A 241 5.26 -17.17 7.78
CA VAL A 241 6.39 -17.13 8.71
C VAL A 241 6.69 -15.68 9.08
N ASN A 242 6.88 -15.40 10.36
CA ASN A 242 7.42 -14.13 10.84
C ASN A 242 8.90 -14.31 11.13
N VAL A 243 9.75 -13.50 10.51
CA VAL A 243 11.20 -13.62 10.62
C VAL A 243 11.88 -12.26 10.70
N GLN A 244 12.92 -12.17 11.53
CA GLN A 244 13.83 -11.04 11.47
C GLN A 244 14.81 -11.27 10.32
N LEU A 245 14.86 -10.38 9.33
CA LEU A 245 15.72 -10.61 8.16
C LEU A 245 17.18 -10.87 8.55
N SER A 246 17.68 -10.18 9.57
CA SER A 246 19.05 -10.36 10.06
C SER A 246 19.34 -11.73 10.67
N SER A 247 18.31 -12.52 11.01
CA SER A 247 18.48 -13.89 11.53
C SER A 247 18.60 -14.94 10.42
N LEU A 248 18.33 -14.60 9.16
CA LEU A 248 18.56 -15.52 8.05
C LEU A 248 20.07 -15.69 7.83
N LYS A 249 20.48 -16.90 7.43
CA LYS A 249 21.86 -17.19 7.00
C LYS A 249 21.81 -18.24 5.90
N THR A 250 22.46 -17.93 4.78
CA THR A 250 22.76 -18.89 3.72
C THR A 250 24.26 -19.21 3.73
N ALA A 251 24.68 -20.18 2.92
CA ALA A 251 26.09 -20.56 2.79
C ALA A 251 26.98 -19.39 2.32
N THR A 252 26.38 -18.38 1.68
CA THR A 252 27.06 -17.23 1.07
C THR A 252 26.81 -15.90 1.80
N SER A 253 26.00 -15.88 2.86
CA SER A 253 25.76 -14.65 3.65
C SER A 253 27.05 -14.15 4.31
N TRP A 254 27.11 -12.85 4.58
CA TRP A 254 28.21 -12.21 5.31
C TRP A 254 27.87 -12.09 6.81
N GLY A 255 27.48 -13.20 7.44
CA GLY A 255 27.12 -13.23 8.87
C GLY A 255 25.72 -12.75 9.23
N VAL A 256 24.97 -12.23 8.27
CA VAL A 256 23.62 -11.67 8.43
C VAL A 256 22.82 -11.92 7.16
N GLY A 257 21.51 -12.12 7.32
CA GLY A 257 20.59 -12.21 6.19
C GLY A 257 20.46 -10.89 5.45
N ASP A 258 20.39 -10.94 4.13
CA ASP A 258 20.19 -9.79 3.26
C ASP A 258 18.97 -9.97 2.34
N PHE A 259 18.63 -8.94 1.55
CA PHE A 259 17.42 -8.99 0.73
C PHE A 259 17.41 -10.15 -0.28
N THR A 260 18.57 -10.66 -0.71
CA THR A 260 18.62 -11.77 -1.65
C THR A 260 18.29 -13.10 -0.98
N ASP A 261 18.55 -13.24 0.32
CA ASP A 261 18.20 -14.44 1.09
C ASP A 261 16.68 -14.63 1.21
N LEU A 262 15.88 -13.57 0.98
CA LEU A 262 14.42 -13.66 0.90
C LEU A 262 13.94 -14.55 -0.26
N ASN A 263 14.73 -14.73 -1.32
CA ASN A 263 14.38 -15.62 -2.42
C ASN A 263 14.41 -17.09 -1.96
N GLU A 264 15.42 -17.48 -1.18
CA GLU A 264 15.50 -18.82 -0.60
C GLU A 264 14.40 -19.05 0.44
N LEU A 265 14.14 -18.05 1.29
CA LEU A 265 13.01 -18.13 2.22
C LEU A 265 11.67 -18.24 1.48
N THR A 266 11.48 -17.52 0.38
CA THR A 266 10.29 -17.62 -0.47
C THR A 266 10.11 -19.04 -1.01
N ASN A 267 11.18 -19.64 -1.52
CA ASN A 267 11.15 -21.01 -2.01
C ASN A 267 10.74 -22.00 -0.92
N TRP A 268 11.32 -21.86 0.27
CA TRP A 268 10.95 -22.67 1.43
C TRP A 268 9.50 -22.44 1.86
N THR A 269 9.06 -21.19 2.00
CA THR A 269 7.69 -20.81 2.38
C THR A 269 6.67 -21.43 1.43
N LYS A 270 6.93 -21.36 0.13
CA LYS A 270 6.08 -21.99 -0.89
C LYS A 270 6.08 -23.52 -0.76
N ALA A 271 7.26 -24.14 -0.58
CA ALA A 271 7.39 -25.59 -0.49
C ALA A 271 6.60 -26.18 0.71
N VAL A 272 6.50 -25.44 1.81
CA VAL A 272 5.72 -25.86 3.00
C VAL A 272 4.24 -25.43 2.95
N GLY A 273 3.78 -24.86 1.83
CA GLY A 273 2.38 -24.46 1.62
C GLY A 273 1.95 -23.16 2.31
N MET A 274 2.89 -22.43 2.92
CA MET A 274 2.65 -21.08 3.45
C MET A 274 2.60 -20.07 2.30
N ARG A 275 1.97 -18.91 2.55
CA ARG A 275 1.73 -17.87 1.52
C ARG A 275 2.12 -16.48 1.96
N MET A 276 2.80 -16.34 3.09
CA MET A 276 3.19 -15.04 3.62
C MET A 276 4.52 -15.13 4.36
N ILE A 277 5.35 -14.11 4.17
CA ILE A 277 6.53 -13.81 4.98
C ILE A 277 6.27 -12.45 5.61
N GLN A 278 6.31 -12.38 6.93
CA GLN A 278 6.36 -11.13 7.66
C GLN A 278 7.81 -10.84 8.05
N LEU A 279 8.24 -9.61 7.77
CA LEU A 279 9.53 -9.09 8.21
C LEU A 279 9.31 -8.15 9.40
N LEU A 280 10.27 -8.15 10.32
CA LEU A 280 10.46 -7.04 11.27
C LEU A 280 10.91 -5.78 10.51
N PRO A 281 10.95 -4.59 11.17
CA PRO A 281 11.44 -3.39 10.51
C PRO A 281 12.84 -3.57 9.92
N ILE A 282 13.01 -3.07 8.71
CA ILE A 282 14.25 -3.17 7.91
C ILE A 282 14.93 -1.80 7.76
N ASN A 283 14.45 -0.82 8.52
CA ASN A 283 14.91 0.55 8.50
C ASN A 283 16.33 0.69 9.06
N ASP A 284 17.06 1.69 8.57
CA ASP A 284 18.36 2.02 9.15
C ASP A 284 18.20 2.48 10.61
N THR A 285 19.03 1.92 11.47
CA THR A 285 19.08 2.15 12.92
C THR A 285 20.45 2.67 13.36
N THR A 286 21.36 2.94 12.41
CA THR A 286 22.75 3.32 12.67
C THR A 286 22.83 4.69 13.34
N SER A 287 23.12 4.70 14.63
CA SER A 287 23.23 5.91 15.46
C SER A 287 24.58 5.99 16.19
N THR A 288 25.08 4.86 16.69
CA THR A 288 26.26 4.79 17.55
C THR A 288 27.40 3.97 16.96
N HIS A 289 27.14 3.21 15.88
CA HIS A 289 28.05 2.20 15.33
C HIS A 289 28.41 1.09 16.32
N THR A 290 27.51 0.81 17.27
CA THR A 290 27.64 -0.26 18.27
C THR A 290 26.50 -1.25 18.18
N ASP A 291 26.55 -2.33 18.94
CA ASP A 291 25.48 -3.33 19.00
C ASP A 291 24.13 -2.77 19.47
N LYS A 292 24.10 -1.57 20.08
CA LYS A 292 22.84 -0.87 20.40
C LYS A 292 22.00 -0.55 19.17
N ASP A 293 22.64 -0.38 18.02
CA ASP A 293 21.97 -0.08 16.76
C ASP A 293 21.29 -1.34 16.17
N SER A 294 21.49 -2.53 16.75
CA SER A 294 20.83 -3.76 16.28
C SER A 294 19.32 -3.80 16.55
N TYR A 295 18.78 -2.86 17.35
CA TYR A 295 17.36 -2.81 17.70
C TYR A 295 16.52 -2.22 16.56
N PRO A 296 15.68 -3.03 15.86
CA PRO A 296 15.05 -2.64 14.60
C PRO A 296 14.00 -1.53 14.72
N TYR A 297 13.51 -1.26 15.94
CA TYR A 297 12.48 -0.25 16.18
C TYR A 297 13.06 1.13 16.51
N SER A 298 14.37 1.28 16.68
CA SER A 298 15.03 2.57 16.88
C SER A 298 15.54 3.14 15.55
N ALA A 299 14.64 3.26 14.57
CA ALA A 299 14.98 3.74 13.24
C ALA A 299 15.51 5.18 13.27
N VAL A 300 16.60 5.44 12.54
CA VAL A 300 17.10 6.80 12.27
C VAL A 300 16.45 7.43 11.04
N SER A 301 15.66 6.65 10.29
CA SER A 301 14.73 7.15 9.28
C SER A 301 13.58 6.15 9.05
N ALA A 302 12.36 6.65 8.94
CA ALA A 302 11.17 5.89 8.56
C ALA A 302 11.22 5.40 7.09
N PHE A 303 12.10 5.96 6.27
CA PHE A 303 12.24 5.65 4.85
C PHE A 303 13.48 4.82 4.52
N ALA A 304 14.63 5.18 5.10
CA ALA A 304 15.91 4.60 4.70
C ALA A 304 16.02 3.12 5.11
N LEU A 305 16.47 2.29 4.18
CA LEU A 305 16.74 0.87 4.41
C LEU A 305 18.10 0.70 5.11
N HIS A 306 18.22 -0.27 6.01
CA HIS A 306 19.47 -0.49 6.72
C HIS A 306 20.58 -1.02 5.77
N PRO A 307 21.77 -0.38 5.72
CA PRO A 307 22.89 -0.83 4.88
C PRO A 307 23.32 -2.30 5.09
N VAL A 308 23.04 -2.87 6.26
CA VAL A 308 23.36 -4.26 6.60
C VAL A 308 22.63 -5.26 5.70
N TYR A 309 21.50 -4.89 5.09
CA TYR A 309 20.71 -5.76 4.21
C TYR A 309 21.13 -5.70 2.74
N LEU A 310 22.20 -4.98 2.40
CA LEU A 310 22.75 -5.01 1.05
C LEU A 310 23.56 -6.30 0.85
N ASN A 311 23.26 -7.05 -0.22
CA ASN A 311 24.14 -8.10 -0.69
C ASN A 311 25.28 -7.48 -1.51
N VAL A 312 26.39 -7.20 -0.83
CA VAL A 312 27.60 -6.62 -1.42
C VAL A 312 28.29 -7.57 -2.41
N GLN A 313 28.17 -8.89 -2.22
CA GLN A 313 28.76 -9.88 -3.13
C GLN A 313 28.03 -9.95 -4.47
N LYS A 314 26.68 -9.90 -4.47
CA LYS A 314 25.87 -9.83 -5.68
C LYS A 314 26.21 -8.58 -6.49
N LEU A 315 26.36 -7.44 -5.81
CA LEU A 315 26.74 -6.17 -6.45
C LEU A 315 28.18 -6.21 -6.98
N ALA A 316 29.13 -6.74 -6.21
CA ALA A 316 30.51 -6.93 -6.65
C ALA A 316 30.60 -7.78 -7.93
N ASN A 317 29.86 -8.89 -7.99
CA ASN A 317 29.81 -9.75 -9.17
C ASN A 317 29.27 -9.00 -10.40
N ALA A 318 28.23 -8.19 -10.23
CA ALA A 318 27.65 -7.38 -11.32
C ALA A 318 28.64 -6.33 -11.85
N LEU A 319 29.47 -5.76 -10.97
CA LEU A 319 30.47 -4.74 -11.31
C LEU A 319 31.83 -5.34 -11.74
N GLY A 320 32.00 -6.65 -11.70
CA GLY A 320 33.29 -7.31 -11.95
C GLY A 320 34.34 -7.00 -10.88
N VAL A 321 33.93 -6.64 -9.66
CA VAL A 321 34.82 -6.36 -8.52
C VAL A 321 35.10 -7.66 -7.78
N LYS A 322 36.38 -7.90 -7.47
CA LYS A 322 36.81 -8.97 -6.56
C LYS A 322 37.26 -8.33 -5.26
N PHE A 323 36.64 -8.72 -4.15
CA PHE A 323 37.11 -8.33 -2.83
C PHE A 323 38.45 -9.01 -2.51
N GLU A 324 39.27 -8.32 -1.72
CA GLU A 324 40.52 -8.86 -1.23
C GLU A 324 40.28 -10.12 -0.37
N PRO A 325 41.21 -11.11 -0.39
CA PRO A 325 41.02 -12.36 0.34
C PRO A 325 40.75 -12.20 1.84
N ASN A 326 41.31 -11.16 2.47
CA ASN A 326 41.09 -10.86 3.89
C ASN A 326 39.62 -10.51 4.20
N ILE A 327 38.96 -9.69 3.36
CA ILE A 327 37.54 -9.33 3.49
C ILE A 327 36.67 -10.58 3.39
N LEU A 328 36.95 -11.44 2.40
CA LEU A 328 36.21 -12.69 2.19
C LEU A 328 36.41 -13.68 3.33
N GLN A 329 37.62 -13.78 3.88
CA GLN A 329 37.91 -14.61 5.06
C GLN A 329 37.17 -14.10 6.31
N GLN A 330 37.14 -12.78 6.52
CA GLN A 330 36.37 -12.19 7.62
C GLN A 330 34.86 -12.45 7.45
N ALA A 331 34.32 -12.26 6.25
CA ALA A 331 32.92 -12.56 5.94
C ALA A 331 32.57 -14.02 6.24
N ALA A 332 33.41 -14.96 5.81
CA ALA A 332 33.24 -16.38 6.08
C ALA A 332 33.34 -16.70 7.59
N ALA A 333 34.29 -16.09 8.30
CA ALA A 333 34.46 -16.27 9.74
C ALA A 333 33.24 -15.75 10.52
N LEU A 334 32.70 -14.58 10.17
CA LEU A 334 31.46 -14.05 10.75
C LEU A 334 30.26 -14.94 10.39
N ASN A 335 30.18 -15.45 9.17
CA ASN A 335 29.12 -16.36 8.76
C ASN A 335 29.18 -17.73 9.45
N ALA A 336 30.34 -18.17 9.94
CA ALA A 336 30.46 -19.41 10.70
C ALA A 336 29.98 -19.28 12.16
N LYS A 337 29.80 -18.07 12.69
CA LYS A 337 29.42 -17.85 14.10
C LYS A 337 27.98 -18.28 14.40
N PRO A 338 27.68 -18.79 15.61
CA PRO A 338 26.33 -19.25 15.97
C PRO A 338 25.33 -18.10 16.19
N SER A 339 25.81 -16.89 16.48
CA SER A 339 25.02 -15.68 16.69
C SER A 339 25.49 -14.55 15.79
N LEU A 340 24.64 -13.54 15.60
CA LEU A 340 24.97 -12.34 14.85
C LEU A 340 25.98 -11.48 15.62
N HIS A 341 27.15 -11.25 15.02
CA HIS A 341 28.15 -10.29 15.47
C HIS A 341 27.89 -8.95 14.77
N TYR A 342 26.88 -8.23 15.23
CA TYR A 342 26.26 -7.12 14.50
C TYR A 342 27.25 -6.02 14.10
N SER A 343 27.98 -5.45 15.07
CA SER A 343 28.92 -4.34 14.81
C SER A 343 30.04 -4.72 13.82
N GLU A 344 30.60 -5.93 13.95
CA GLU A 344 31.63 -6.45 13.03
C GLU A 344 31.08 -6.64 11.61
N VAL A 345 29.86 -7.18 11.47
CA VAL A 345 29.21 -7.40 10.18
C VAL A 345 28.87 -6.08 9.49
N VAL A 346 28.32 -5.11 10.23
CA VAL A 346 28.00 -3.78 9.69
C VAL A 346 29.27 -3.09 9.22
N ALA A 347 30.33 -3.08 10.04
CA ALA A 347 31.61 -2.49 9.66
C ALA A 347 32.18 -3.10 8.37
N LEU A 348 32.19 -4.42 8.26
CA LEU A 348 32.68 -5.14 7.07
C LEU A 348 31.83 -4.83 5.82
N LYS A 349 30.50 -4.77 5.96
CA LYS A 349 29.62 -4.42 4.84
C LYS A 349 29.79 -2.97 4.41
N LEU A 350 29.97 -2.03 5.34
CA LEU A 350 30.24 -0.62 5.01
C LEU A 350 31.60 -0.44 4.30
N GLU A 351 32.63 -1.19 4.70
CA GLU A 351 33.91 -1.23 3.99
C GLU A 351 33.74 -1.75 2.55
N ALA A 352 33.01 -2.86 2.38
CA ALA A 352 32.71 -3.40 1.06
C ALA A 352 31.90 -2.43 0.19
N ILE A 353 30.90 -1.76 0.74
CA ILE A 353 30.11 -0.73 0.04
C ILE A 353 31.01 0.40 -0.46
N LYS A 354 31.97 0.85 0.36
CA LYS A 354 32.92 1.89 -0.06
C LYS A 354 33.77 1.45 -1.25
N ILE A 355 34.26 0.21 -1.26
CA ILE A 355 35.02 -0.35 -2.39
C ILE A 355 34.17 -0.35 -3.67
N LEU A 356 32.90 -0.76 -3.56
CA LEU A 356 31.98 -0.82 -4.71
C LEU A 356 31.63 0.58 -5.22
N PHE A 357 31.35 1.51 -4.31
CA PHE A 357 31.08 2.90 -4.66
C PHE A 357 32.27 3.54 -5.38
N GLU A 358 33.49 3.40 -4.87
CA GLU A 358 34.69 3.96 -5.53
C GLU A 358 34.86 3.42 -6.96
N LYS A 359 34.45 2.17 -7.21
CA LYS A 359 34.48 1.57 -8.54
C LYS A 359 33.41 2.15 -9.48
N ASP A 360 32.23 2.46 -8.97
CA ASP A 360 31.01 2.72 -9.75
C ASP A 360 30.51 4.17 -9.68
N LYS A 361 31.14 5.03 -8.85
CA LYS A 361 30.70 6.42 -8.60
C LYS A 361 30.63 7.31 -9.85
N ALA A 362 31.36 6.95 -10.90
CA ALA A 362 31.36 7.65 -12.17
C ALA A 362 30.22 7.23 -13.11
N SER A 363 29.59 6.06 -12.89
CA SER A 363 28.61 5.47 -13.81
C SER A 363 27.21 5.34 -13.23
N PHE A 364 27.04 5.15 -11.92
CA PHE A 364 25.71 4.89 -11.36
C PHE A 364 24.72 6.04 -11.56
N LYS A 365 25.22 7.27 -11.74
CA LYS A 365 24.38 8.47 -11.94
C LYS A 365 23.85 8.62 -13.37
N ASP A 366 24.44 7.92 -14.32
CA ASP A 366 24.04 7.97 -15.73
C ASP A 366 22.87 7.03 -16.05
N ASP A 367 22.38 6.30 -15.04
CA ASP A 367 21.22 5.41 -15.13
C ASP A 367 19.89 6.18 -15.02
N PHE A 368 18.99 5.96 -15.98
CA PHE A 368 17.65 6.54 -15.98
C PHE A 368 16.84 6.08 -14.75
N ASP A 369 16.98 4.81 -14.36
CA ASP A 369 16.27 4.25 -13.21
C ASP A 369 16.78 4.86 -11.90
N TRP A 370 18.06 5.22 -11.84
CA TRP A 370 18.64 6.01 -10.74
C TRP A 370 17.98 7.39 -10.65
N PHE A 371 17.88 8.14 -11.75
CA PHE A 371 17.27 9.47 -11.74
C PHE A 371 15.81 9.42 -11.28
N ALA A 372 15.04 8.45 -11.80
CA ALA A 372 13.65 8.23 -11.38
C ALA A 372 13.54 7.89 -9.89
N PHE A 373 14.43 7.04 -9.37
CA PHE A 373 14.52 6.74 -7.95
C PHE A 373 14.88 7.98 -7.12
N PHE A 374 15.90 8.73 -7.53
CA PHE A 374 16.38 9.90 -6.81
C PHE A 374 15.29 10.97 -6.72
N GLU A 375 14.67 11.34 -7.83
CA GLU A 375 13.62 12.38 -7.84
C GLU A 375 12.41 11.99 -6.99
N LEU A 376 11.96 10.73 -7.06
CA LEU A 376 10.85 10.24 -6.24
C LEU A 376 11.16 10.30 -4.73
N ASN A 377 12.43 10.13 -4.36
CA ASN A 377 12.87 9.98 -2.97
C ASN A 377 13.65 11.19 -2.43
N ARG A 378 13.86 12.23 -3.25
CA ARG A 378 14.76 13.37 -2.96
C ARG A 378 14.47 14.01 -1.61
N HIS A 379 13.18 14.14 -1.28
CA HIS A 379 12.70 14.79 -0.06
C HIS A 379 13.16 14.15 1.25
N TRP A 380 13.42 12.83 1.29
CA TRP A 380 13.99 12.16 2.45
C TRP A 380 15.43 11.71 2.22
N LEU A 381 15.80 11.38 0.98
CA LEU A 381 17.10 10.78 0.66
C LEU A 381 18.25 11.78 0.81
N VAL A 382 18.08 13.01 0.31
CA VAL A 382 19.08 14.09 0.44
C VAL A 382 19.38 14.40 1.91
N PRO A 383 18.39 14.74 2.76
CA PRO A 383 18.64 15.02 4.17
C PRO A 383 19.14 13.79 4.94
N TYR A 384 18.70 12.57 4.62
CA TYR A 384 19.23 11.35 5.23
C TYR A 384 20.72 11.13 4.93
N ALA A 385 21.17 11.37 3.70
CA ALA A 385 22.58 11.24 3.34
C ALA A 385 23.44 12.30 4.04
N ALA A 386 22.97 13.55 4.11
CA ALA A 386 23.63 14.61 4.86
C ALA A 386 23.71 14.27 6.36
N TYR A 387 22.61 13.78 6.95
CA TYR A 387 22.58 13.28 8.33
C TYR A 387 23.61 12.17 8.56
N CYS A 388 23.71 11.18 7.67
CA CYS A 388 24.68 10.10 7.80
C CYS A 388 26.12 10.60 7.78
N TYR A 389 26.44 11.52 6.86
CA TYR A 389 27.75 12.17 6.79
C TYR A 389 28.04 12.97 8.07
N LEU A 390 27.12 13.83 8.51
CA LEU A 390 27.28 14.67 9.69
C LEU A 390 27.41 13.85 10.98
N ARG A 391 26.62 12.78 11.14
CA ARG A 391 26.75 11.81 12.25
C ARG A 391 28.15 11.22 12.30
N ASN A 392 28.66 10.78 11.15
CA ASN A 392 29.98 10.14 11.08
C ASN A 392 31.11 11.16 11.34
N LYS A 393 31.02 12.36 10.74
CA LYS A 393 31.97 13.46 10.92
C LYS A 393 32.07 13.89 12.38
N ASN A 394 30.93 14.07 13.05
CA ASN A 394 30.85 14.50 14.44
C ASN A 394 30.97 13.33 15.44
N LYS A 395 30.98 12.07 14.96
CA LYS A 395 31.02 10.85 15.78
C LYS A 395 29.88 10.73 16.80
N THR A 396 28.75 11.38 16.51
CA THR A 396 27.54 11.35 17.34
C THR A 396 26.31 11.65 16.49
N ALA A 397 25.20 10.98 16.77
CA ALA A 397 23.90 11.29 16.20
C ALA A 397 23.25 12.53 16.83
N ASP A 398 23.72 12.97 18.00
CA ASP A 398 23.19 14.16 18.68
C ASP A 398 23.49 15.42 17.88
N TYR A 399 22.55 15.75 16.99
CA TYR A 399 22.67 16.87 16.07
C TYR A 399 22.76 18.21 16.80
N ASN A 400 22.33 18.34 18.05
CA ASN A 400 22.48 19.59 18.81
C ASN A 400 23.97 20.00 18.98
N THR A 401 24.90 19.07 18.73
CA THR A 401 26.34 19.32 18.77
C THR A 401 26.97 19.66 17.41
N TRP A 402 26.20 19.62 16.31
CA TRP A 402 26.70 19.78 14.94
C TRP A 402 26.90 21.24 14.50
N GLN A 403 27.08 22.16 15.45
CA GLN A 403 27.32 23.58 15.21
C GLN A 403 26.27 24.18 14.26
N GLN A 404 26.69 24.65 13.08
CA GLN A 404 25.81 25.28 12.08
C GLN A 404 24.74 24.33 11.49
N TYR A 405 24.87 23.02 11.70
CA TYR A 405 23.89 22.01 11.26
C TYR A 405 23.02 21.48 12.42
N ALA A 406 23.06 22.13 13.59
CA ALA A 406 22.27 21.70 14.74
C ALA A 406 20.76 21.79 14.50
N ASP A 407 20.34 22.86 13.84
CA ASP A 407 19.01 22.99 13.28
C ASP A 407 19.08 22.70 11.77
N PHE A 408 18.05 22.03 11.26
CA PHE A 408 17.96 21.72 9.84
C PHE A 408 17.68 23.00 9.03
N ASP A 409 18.58 23.31 8.10
CA ASP A 409 18.43 24.40 7.14
C ASP A 409 18.58 23.85 5.72
N GLU A 410 17.52 23.97 4.91
CA GLU A 410 17.49 23.36 3.58
C GLU A 410 18.59 23.91 2.66
N ALA A 411 18.88 25.22 2.71
CA ALA A 411 19.89 25.85 1.85
C ALA A 411 21.30 25.36 2.22
N ALA A 412 21.62 25.33 3.52
CA ALA A 412 22.90 24.83 4.01
C ALA A 412 23.11 23.34 3.64
N ILE A 413 22.03 22.55 3.62
CA ILE A 413 22.09 21.16 3.17
C ILE A 413 22.26 21.04 1.66
N GLN A 414 21.59 21.86 0.85
CA GLN A 414 21.82 21.87 -0.60
C GLN A 414 23.28 22.21 -0.94
N ASP A 415 23.89 23.17 -0.24
CA ASP A 415 25.29 23.52 -0.43
C ASP A 415 26.24 22.38 0.00
N LEU A 416 25.92 21.70 1.12
CA LEU A 416 26.70 20.57 1.62
C LEU A 416 26.66 19.37 0.67
N VAL A 417 25.49 19.08 0.07
CA VAL A 417 25.29 17.94 -0.83
C VAL A 417 25.59 18.25 -2.30
N SER A 418 26.08 19.46 -2.60
CA SER A 418 26.43 19.88 -3.96
C SER A 418 27.54 18.99 -4.55
N PRO A 419 27.45 18.56 -5.83
CA PRO A 419 28.52 17.84 -6.53
C PRO A 419 29.88 18.55 -6.54
N ASP A 420 29.89 19.88 -6.39
CA ASP A 420 31.11 20.68 -6.36
C ASP A 420 31.75 20.75 -4.97
N ASN A 421 31.13 20.15 -3.95
CA ASN A 421 31.64 20.12 -2.59
C ASN A 421 32.67 19.00 -2.41
N ASP A 422 33.79 19.27 -1.72
CA ASP A 422 34.85 18.28 -1.46
C ASP A 422 34.34 17.03 -0.69
N PHE A 423 33.24 17.16 0.05
CA PHE A 423 32.64 16.07 0.83
C PHE A 423 31.59 15.27 0.04
N TYR A 424 31.36 15.60 -1.23
CA TYR A 424 30.27 15.04 -2.01
C TYR A 424 30.31 13.51 -2.07
N ASP A 425 31.47 12.91 -2.31
CA ASP A 425 31.61 11.46 -2.40
C ASP A 425 31.28 10.74 -1.07
N GLU A 426 31.62 11.36 0.07
CA GLU A 426 31.27 10.84 1.40
C GLU A 426 29.76 10.90 1.69
N ILE A 427 29.02 11.73 0.96
CA ILE A 427 27.56 11.84 1.03
C ILE A 427 26.91 10.92 -0.01
N ALA A 428 27.41 10.94 -1.24
CA ALA A 428 26.86 10.24 -2.38
C ALA A 428 26.94 8.70 -2.26
N ILE A 429 27.85 8.18 -1.44
CA ILE A 429 27.85 6.76 -1.08
C ILE A 429 26.53 6.32 -0.42
N HIS A 430 25.84 7.21 0.31
CA HIS A 430 24.56 6.89 0.93
C HIS A 430 23.42 6.84 -0.10
N TYR A 431 23.46 7.71 -1.12
CA TYR A 431 22.59 7.64 -2.29
C TYR A 431 22.73 6.31 -3.03
N TYR A 432 23.97 5.96 -3.34
CA TYR A 432 24.34 4.69 -3.98
C TYR A 432 23.83 3.48 -3.19
N THR A 433 24.06 3.49 -1.88
CA THR A 433 23.64 2.41 -0.97
C THR A 433 22.12 2.25 -0.95
N GLN A 434 21.35 3.34 -0.80
CA GLN A 434 19.89 3.29 -0.78
C GLN A 434 19.30 2.84 -2.13
N TYR A 435 19.90 3.24 -3.25
CA TYR A 435 19.47 2.77 -4.57
C TYR A 435 19.65 1.26 -4.73
N HIS A 436 20.83 0.73 -4.41
CA HIS A 436 21.04 -0.71 -4.54
C HIS A 436 20.24 -1.54 -3.53
N LEU A 437 20.01 -1.02 -2.31
CA LEU A 437 19.06 -1.62 -1.37
C LEU A 437 17.64 -1.66 -1.95
N HIS A 438 17.19 -0.56 -2.55
CA HIS A 438 15.89 -0.48 -3.24
C HIS A 438 15.77 -1.53 -4.34
N LEU A 439 16.77 -1.63 -5.22
CA LEU A 439 16.78 -2.61 -6.31
C LEU A 439 16.73 -4.04 -5.78
N GLN A 440 17.52 -4.37 -4.76
CA GLN A 440 17.55 -5.73 -4.20
C GLN A 440 16.26 -6.09 -3.44
N LEU A 441 15.69 -5.16 -2.66
CA LEU A 441 14.41 -5.38 -1.99
C LEU A 441 13.27 -5.53 -3.00
N LYS A 442 13.24 -4.68 -4.04
CA LYS A 442 12.25 -4.76 -5.11
C LYS A 442 12.33 -6.11 -5.84
N ASP A 443 13.53 -6.56 -6.21
CA ASP A 443 13.77 -7.87 -6.84
C ASP A 443 13.23 -9.02 -5.96
N ALA A 444 13.53 -8.99 -4.65
CA ALA A 444 13.07 -9.99 -3.71
C ALA A 444 11.54 -10.01 -3.53
N VAL A 445 10.91 -8.84 -3.43
CA VAL A 445 9.44 -8.71 -3.33
C VAL A 445 8.77 -9.17 -4.62
N ASP A 446 9.29 -8.78 -5.79
CA ASP A 446 8.78 -9.23 -7.09
C ASP A 446 8.91 -10.76 -7.25
N TYR A 447 10.01 -11.34 -6.78
CA TYR A 447 10.22 -12.79 -6.76
C TYR A 447 9.18 -13.50 -5.87
N ALA A 448 8.98 -13.01 -4.64
CA ALA A 448 7.99 -13.54 -3.72
C ALA A 448 6.57 -13.48 -4.29
N HIS A 449 6.18 -12.34 -4.86
CA HIS A 449 4.86 -12.16 -5.46
C HIS A 449 4.65 -13.08 -6.67
N LYS A 450 5.65 -13.24 -7.55
CA LYS A 450 5.61 -14.23 -8.66
C LYS A 450 5.46 -15.66 -8.16
N ALA A 451 6.03 -15.97 -6.99
CA ALA A 451 5.89 -17.27 -6.35
C ALA A 451 4.55 -17.47 -5.62
N GLY A 452 3.71 -16.43 -5.53
CA GLY A 452 2.43 -16.45 -4.81
C GLY A 452 2.57 -16.26 -3.29
N VAL A 453 3.71 -15.71 -2.84
CA VAL A 453 4.01 -15.43 -1.42
C VAL A 453 3.94 -13.92 -1.16
N ILE A 454 3.12 -13.52 -0.19
CA ILE A 454 2.95 -12.13 0.24
C ILE A 454 4.13 -11.72 1.12
N ILE A 455 4.71 -10.54 0.87
CA ILE A 455 5.64 -9.90 1.81
C ILE A 455 4.88 -8.88 2.65
N LYS A 456 4.85 -9.09 3.97
CA LYS A 456 4.27 -8.18 4.95
C LYS A 456 5.40 -7.45 5.69
N GLY A 457 5.47 -6.14 5.55
CA GLY A 457 6.37 -5.30 6.35
C GLY A 457 5.87 -5.09 7.78
N ASP A 458 6.73 -4.46 8.56
CA ASP A 458 6.47 -3.97 9.90
C ASP A 458 7.03 -2.55 10.00
N LEU A 459 6.21 -1.63 10.50
CA LEU A 459 6.54 -0.21 10.61
C LEU A 459 6.78 0.10 12.09
N PRO A 460 7.96 0.64 12.45
CA PRO A 460 8.19 1.12 13.81
C PRO A 460 7.13 2.13 14.23
N ILE A 461 6.76 2.12 15.52
CA ILE A 461 5.79 3.08 16.08
C ILE A 461 6.31 4.53 16.04
N GLY A 462 7.62 4.71 15.99
CA GLY A 462 8.28 6.00 15.93
C GLY A 462 9.74 5.88 15.50
N VAL A 463 10.47 6.99 15.60
CA VAL A 463 11.87 7.10 15.21
C VAL A 463 12.73 7.47 16.42
N GLY A 464 14.04 7.23 16.34
CA GLY A 464 14.97 7.66 17.37
C GLY A 464 14.93 9.18 17.58
N ARG A 465 15.13 9.64 18.82
CA ARG A 465 15.17 11.07 19.16
C ARG A 465 16.17 11.86 18.31
N TYR A 466 17.33 11.26 18.05
CA TYR A 466 18.40 11.85 17.26
C TYR A 466 18.42 11.32 15.82
N SER A 467 17.25 11.01 15.26
CA SER A 467 17.09 10.52 13.88
C SER A 467 17.20 11.64 12.85
N ALA A 468 17.39 11.26 11.58
CA ALA A 468 17.29 12.18 10.45
C ALA A 468 15.90 12.81 10.36
N ASP A 469 14.85 12.05 10.66
CA ASP A 469 13.48 12.54 10.61
C ASP A 469 13.19 13.56 11.72
N ALA A 470 13.66 13.32 12.95
CA ALA A 470 13.50 14.26 14.06
C ALA A 470 14.37 15.52 13.90
N TRP A 471 15.51 15.41 13.20
CA TRP A 471 16.34 16.55 12.82
C TRP A 471 15.67 17.42 11.76
N MET A 472 15.16 16.82 10.69
CA MET A 472 14.54 17.52 9.57
C MET A 472 13.15 18.08 9.91
N TYR A 473 12.31 17.28 10.56
CA TYR A 473 10.91 17.62 10.85
C TYR A 473 10.67 17.82 12.34
N ARG A 474 11.58 18.54 13.02
CA ARG A 474 11.52 18.76 14.48
C ARG A 474 10.16 19.28 14.97
N SER A 475 9.46 20.07 14.16
CA SER A 475 8.13 20.61 14.46
C SER A 475 7.01 19.57 14.50
N LEU A 476 7.23 18.36 13.98
CA LEU A 476 6.28 17.25 14.05
C LEU A 476 6.39 16.44 15.35
N PHE A 477 7.37 16.76 16.21
CA PHE A 477 7.71 15.98 17.38
C PHE A 477 7.74 16.82 18.67
N HIS A 478 7.19 16.29 19.75
CA HIS A 478 7.41 16.83 21.09
C HIS A 478 8.75 16.32 21.62
N MET A 479 9.81 17.09 21.38
CA MET A 479 11.19 16.71 21.72
C MET A 479 11.49 16.70 23.23
N ASP A 480 10.62 17.30 24.04
CA ASP A 480 10.63 17.29 25.49
C ASP A 480 9.85 16.10 26.10
N MET A 481 9.16 15.31 25.27
CA MET A 481 8.40 14.13 25.69
C MET A 481 9.01 12.83 25.15
N GLN A 482 8.54 11.70 25.71
CA GLN A 482 8.98 10.35 25.31
C GLN A 482 7.82 9.36 25.32
N ALA A 483 7.72 8.56 24.25
CA ALA A 483 6.77 7.48 24.12
C ALA A 483 7.12 6.30 25.04
N GLY A 484 6.10 5.56 25.45
CA GLY A 484 6.24 4.41 26.33
C GLY A 484 4.92 3.72 26.61
N ALA A 485 4.93 2.85 27.61
CA ALA A 485 3.74 2.17 28.12
C ALA A 485 3.66 2.34 29.65
N PRO A 486 2.46 2.59 30.21
CA PRO A 486 2.28 2.67 31.65
C PRO A 486 2.54 1.30 32.31
N PRO A 487 2.75 1.25 33.64
CA PRO A 487 2.77 0.00 34.38
C PRO A 487 1.56 -0.90 34.13
N ASP A 488 1.80 -2.19 34.00
CA ASP A 488 0.75 -3.21 33.87
C ASP A 488 1.06 -4.45 34.73
N ALA A 489 0.18 -5.46 34.65
CA ALA A 489 0.28 -6.70 35.42
C ALA A 489 1.57 -7.51 35.16
N PHE A 490 2.23 -7.30 34.02
CA PHE A 490 3.45 -8.00 33.60
C PHE A 490 4.69 -7.11 33.68
N ALA A 491 4.53 -5.79 33.55
CA ALA A 491 5.60 -4.79 33.60
C ALA A 491 5.26 -3.71 34.65
N THR A 492 5.55 -4.01 35.92
CA THR A 492 5.18 -3.14 37.06
C THR A 492 5.85 -1.76 37.06
N LYS A 493 6.92 -1.54 36.28
CA LYS A 493 7.57 -0.24 36.10
C LYS A 493 7.12 0.51 34.84
N GLY A 494 6.31 -0.11 33.99
CA GLY A 494 6.05 0.37 32.63
C GLY A 494 7.30 0.29 31.75
N GLN A 495 7.25 0.98 30.61
CA GLN A 495 8.33 1.03 29.62
C GLN A 495 8.51 2.46 29.13
N ASN A 496 9.77 2.88 28.95
CA ASN A 496 10.11 4.12 28.27
C ASN A 496 10.93 3.76 27.03
N TRP A 497 10.39 4.05 25.84
CA TRP A 497 11.03 3.72 24.57
C TRP A 497 11.92 4.84 24.04
N SER A 498 11.92 6.01 24.70
CA SER A 498 12.76 7.17 24.40
C SER A 498 12.53 7.83 23.02
N PHE A 499 11.52 7.40 22.27
CA PHE A 499 11.09 8.06 21.03
C PHE A 499 10.34 9.35 21.35
N PRO A 500 10.55 10.46 20.63
CA PRO A 500 9.71 11.64 20.78
C PRO A 500 8.28 11.34 20.28
N THR A 501 7.28 12.05 20.83
CA THR A 501 5.84 11.81 20.56
C THR A 501 5.23 12.78 19.58
#